data_AF-A0A9P6WXA1-F1
#
_entry.id   AF-A0A9P6WXA1-F1
#
_cell.length_a   1.000
_cell.length_b   1.000
_cell.length_c   1.000
_cell.angle_alpha   90.00
_cell.angle_beta   90.00
_cell.angle_gamma   90.00
#
_symmetry.space_group_name_H-M   'P 1'
#
loop_
_entity.id
_entity.type
_entity.pdbx_description
1 polymer ?
#
loop_
_entity_poly.entity_id
_entity_poly.type
_entity_poly.pdbx_seq_one_letter_code
_entity_poly.pdbx_strand_id
1 'polypeptide(L)'
;MDCTNFWKEQARAKVISDTHASCSALVDQIIVEETPYVDRSNDSPSATTSTSNASTFQNETNCNSLPPSSTTSFDNGNSNNSSSNESISPWLIHNINVTDLFRTYQQQISPTDSTFKIETDLQEILALSDILFLAPNEHNTLKSQVFGLATLHSLCDHVLSDLMKTTDSTEDNQLTDDEFMTITRTIYGVDAKTKSIREAKLDLLSLSARMTGNKAGVVEGIANLLTKLPRNRLLNLDKIGEVELQTTYYDAFLSEIIADQDRNVALRWANKSSSEEETDIRPDAIILTLMQHDFGYPVGFGEVKPGNSSTTKHSVCMDILRLGITSKRAIDKWHLSGCLVFMINVFYISFFVVRKQHKHLYMMTEIGAMTVASSLSELH
;
A
#
# COMPACT_ATOMS: atom_id res chain seq x y z
N MET A 1 -36.11 21.01 9.57
CA MET A 1 -34.88 20.27 9.23
C MET A 1 -35.17 18.80 9.44
N ASP A 2 -35.01 17.98 8.41
CA ASP A 2 -35.23 16.53 8.49
C ASP A 2 -34.12 15.91 9.35
N CYS A 3 -34.50 15.27 10.46
CA CYS A 3 -33.58 14.67 11.43
C CYS A 3 -32.63 13.68 10.74
N THR A 4 -33.10 13.00 9.69
CA THR A 4 -32.30 12.06 8.91
C THR A 4 -31.19 12.74 8.12
N ASN A 5 -31.41 13.95 7.60
CA ASN A 5 -30.37 14.71 6.89
C ASN A 5 -29.33 15.24 7.86
N PHE A 6 -29.74 15.71 9.04
CA PHE A 6 -28.82 16.17 10.09
C PHE A 6 -27.84 15.06 10.53
N TRP A 7 -28.33 13.84 10.77
CA TRP A 7 -27.47 12.73 11.16
C TRP A 7 -26.57 12.22 10.03
N LYS A 8 -27.03 12.25 8.79
CA LYS A 8 -26.19 11.94 7.62
C LYS A 8 -25.06 12.96 7.46
N GLU A 9 -25.37 14.23 7.65
CA GLU A 9 -24.39 15.32 7.56
C GLU A 9 -23.39 15.27 8.70
N GLN A 10 -23.83 14.87 9.91
CA GLN A 10 -22.93 14.65 11.04
C GLN A 10 -22.04 13.40 10.86
N ALA A 11 -22.59 12.30 10.33
CA ALA A 11 -21.82 11.11 10.00
C ALA A 11 -20.79 11.40 8.89
N ARG A 12 -21.18 12.17 7.86
CA ARG A 12 -20.28 12.64 6.81
C ARG A 12 -19.16 13.52 7.37
N ALA A 13 -19.50 14.51 8.19
CA ALA A 13 -18.51 15.38 8.83
C ALA A 13 -17.55 14.61 9.74
N LYS A 14 -18.05 13.59 10.44
CA LYS A 14 -17.24 12.70 11.26
C LYS A 14 -16.31 11.82 10.41
N VAL A 15 -16.82 11.19 9.35
CA VAL A 15 -15.99 10.39 8.41
C VAL A 15 -14.94 11.26 7.71
N ILE A 16 -15.29 12.48 7.30
CA ILE A 16 -14.34 13.45 6.72
C ILE A 16 -13.30 13.89 7.76
N SER A 17 -13.69 14.09 9.02
CA SER A 17 -12.76 14.43 10.11
C SER A 17 -11.85 13.26 10.51
N ASP A 18 -12.32 12.02 10.35
CA ASP A 18 -11.60 10.80 10.72
C ASP A 18 -10.73 10.26 9.55
N THR A 19 -11.01 10.67 8.31
CA THR A 19 -10.25 10.26 7.11
C THR A 19 -9.17 11.30 6.79
N HIS A 20 -7.91 10.98 7.07
CA HIS A 20 -6.78 11.75 6.52
C HIS A 20 -6.78 11.63 4.98
N ALA A 21 -6.53 12.75 4.30
CA ALA A 21 -6.91 13.03 2.92
C ALA A 21 -6.54 11.96 1.85
N SER A 22 -7.41 11.86 0.83
CA SER A 22 -7.42 10.98 -0.37
C SER A 22 -6.26 9.98 -0.57
N CYS A 23 -6.19 8.92 0.24
CA CYS A 23 -5.27 7.80 0.06
C CYS A 23 -5.29 7.20 -1.35
N SER A 24 -6.47 7.13 -1.99
CA SER A 24 -6.60 6.57 -3.34
C SER A 24 -5.85 7.40 -4.38
N ALA A 25 -5.86 8.74 -4.29
CA ALA A 25 -5.11 9.60 -5.21
C ALA A 25 -3.60 9.32 -5.17
N LEU A 26 -3.10 9.05 -3.95
CA LEU A 26 -1.70 8.81 -3.67
C LEU A 26 -1.23 7.40 -4.07
N VAL A 27 -2.07 6.39 -3.88
CA VAL A 27 -1.80 5.02 -4.36
C VAL A 27 -1.54 5.05 -5.87
N ASP A 28 -2.43 5.66 -6.65
CA ASP A 28 -2.26 5.75 -8.09
C ASP A 28 -1.07 6.60 -8.50
N GLN A 29 -0.75 7.68 -7.77
CA GLN A 29 0.45 8.47 -8.08
C GLN A 29 1.73 7.65 -7.97
N ILE A 30 1.88 6.86 -6.90
CA ILE A 30 3.05 5.98 -6.74
C ILE A 30 3.10 4.98 -7.89
N ILE A 31 1.93 4.45 -8.27
CA ILE A 31 1.82 3.58 -9.44
C ILE A 31 2.23 4.33 -10.73
N VAL A 32 1.81 5.59 -10.93
CA VAL A 32 2.16 6.42 -12.09
C VAL A 32 3.65 6.73 -12.15
N GLU A 33 4.25 7.15 -11.04
CA GLU A 33 5.67 7.53 -10.96
C GLU A 33 6.61 6.34 -11.20
N GLU A 34 6.19 5.14 -10.77
CA GLU A 34 7.00 3.93 -10.84
C GLU A 34 6.71 3.04 -12.07
N THR A 35 5.78 3.41 -12.96
CA THR A 35 5.49 2.64 -14.18
C THR A 35 5.95 3.37 -15.44
N PRO A 36 6.75 2.74 -16.32
CA PRO A 36 7.16 3.38 -17.56
C PRO A 36 5.94 3.57 -18.49
N TYR A 37 5.68 4.84 -18.85
CA TYR A 37 4.66 5.23 -19.80
C TYR A 37 4.92 4.60 -21.17
N VAL A 38 4.02 3.73 -21.65
CA VAL A 38 4.03 3.25 -23.04
C VAL A 38 3.18 4.21 -23.86
N ASP A 39 3.85 5.14 -24.54
CA ASP A 39 3.22 6.09 -25.44
C ASP A 39 2.61 5.34 -26.65
N ARG A 40 1.30 5.07 -26.60
CA ARG A 40 0.55 4.58 -27.76
C ARG A 40 0.13 5.76 -28.63
N SER A 41 1.10 6.42 -29.25
CA SER A 41 0.86 7.39 -30.30
C SER A 41 1.71 7.08 -31.53
N ASN A 42 1.40 5.96 -32.17
CA ASN A 42 1.40 5.73 -33.62
C ASN A 42 1.30 4.23 -33.87
N ASP A 43 0.13 3.75 -34.23
CA ASP A 43 -0.02 2.76 -35.28
C ASP A 43 -1.51 2.59 -35.62
N SER A 44 -1.91 3.18 -36.74
CA SER A 44 -3.18 2.83 -37.38
C SER A 44 -3.06 1.46 -38.05
N PRO A 45 -4.11 0.63 -37.99
CA PRO A 45 -4.03 -0.77 -38.39
C PRO A 45 -4.11 -0.93 -39.91
N SER A 46 -3.08 -1.51 -40.52
CA SER A 46 -3.21 -2.13 -41.84
C SER A 46 -3.40 -3.62 -41.66
N ALA A 47 -4.61 -4.07 -41.99
CA ALA A 47 -5.01 -5.45 -42.02
C ALA A 47 -4.15 -6.27 -43.00
N THR A 48 -3.71 -7.47 -42.59
CA THR A 48 -3.70 -8.62 -43.50
C THR A 48 -3.90 -9.92 -42.71
N THR A 49 -5.00 -10.58 -43.05
CA THR A 49 -5.36 -11.98 -42.76
C THR A 49 -4.25 -12.98 -43.11
N SER A 50 -4.10 -14.05 -42.32
CA SER A 50 -4.01 -15.46 -42.80
C SER A 50 -3.76 -16.49 -41.66
N THR A 51 -4.80 -17.29 -41.39
CA THR A 51 -4.79 -18.76 -41.20
C THR A 51 -3.85 -19.44 -40.19
N SER A 52 -4.49 -19.95 -39.13
CA SER A 52 -4.54 -21.35 -38.66
C SER A 52 -3.31 -22.25 -38.85
N ASN A 53 -2.86 -22.87 -37.75
CA ASN A 53 -2.92 -24.34 -37.60
C ASN A 53 -2.76 -24.76 -36.14
N ALA A 54 -3.69 -25.60 -35.70
CA ALA A 54 -3.61 -26.40 -34.49
C ALA A 54 -3.06 -27.78 -34.86
N SER A 55 -2.16 -28.33 -34.03
CA SER A 55 -2.02 -29.78 -33.89
C SER A 55 -1.34 -30.15 -32.57
N THR A 56 -2.08 -30.97 -31.83
CA THR A 56 -1.81 -31.66 -30.57
C THR A 56 -0.81 -32.81 -30.72
N PHE A 57 -0.41 -33.40 -29.58
CA PHE A 57 0.23 -34.71 -29.25
C PHE A 57 1.61 -34.55 -28.59
N GLN A 58 1.72 -34.66 -27.25
CA GLN A 58 1.71 -35.83 -26.34
C GLN A 58 3.06 -36.56 -26.18
N ASN A 59 3.45 -36.67 -24.90
CA ASN A 59 4.18 -37.77 -24.22
C ASN A 59 5.68 -38.01 -24.51
N GLU A 60 6.56 -37.88 -23.50
CA GLU A 60 7.04 -38.97 -22.62
C GLU A 60 8.25 -38.57 -21.73
N THR A 61 8.10 -38.74 -20.42
CA THR A 61 8.94 -39.50 -19.47
C THR A 61 10.50 -39.43 -19.52
N ASN A 62 11.06 -38.78 -18.47
CA ASN A 62 12.10 -39.25 -17.54
C ASN A 62 13.46 -39.78 -18.05
N CYS A 63 14.58 -39.14 -17.63
CA CYS A 63 15.68 -39.74 -16.83
C CYS A 63 16.92 -38.84 -16.73
N ASN A 64 17.31 -38.57 -15.47
CA ASN A 64 18.66 -38.40 -14.91
C ASN A 64 19.88 -38.33 -15.86
N SER A 65 20.69 -37.27 -15.70
CA SER A 65 22.15 -37.39 -15.47
C SER A 65 22.81 -36.03 -15.19
N LEU A 66 23.32 -35.86 -13.97
CA LEU A 66 24.48 -35.01 -13.64
C LEU A 66 25.75 -35.71 -14.17
N PRO A 67 26.80 -34.98 -14.59
CA PRO A 67 27.90 -34.59 -13.66
C PRO A 67 28.67 -33.32 -14.12
N PRO A 68 29.86 -32.98 -13.58
CA PRO A 68 30.20 -32.67 -12.20
C PRO A 68 30.83 -31.26 -12.03
N SER A 69 30.89 -30.85 -10.76
CA SER A 69 31.74 -29.86 -10.11
C SER A 69 32.92 -29.26 -10.89
N SER A 70 32.91 -27.93 -11.04
CA SER A 70 34.11 -27.12 -11.23
C SER A 70 34.21 -26.07 -10.13
N THR A 71 35.06 -26.38 -9.15
CA THR A 71 35.59 -25.47 -8.14
C THR A 71 36.23 -24.27 -8.84
N THR A 72 35.69 -23.07 -8.63
CA THR A 72 36.41 -21.82 -8.94
C THR A 72 36.37 -20.94 -7.70
N SER A 73 37.54 -20.85 -7.08
CA SER A 73 37.93 -19.83 -6.11
C SER A 73 37.81 -18.45 -6.77
N PHE A 74 37.00 -17.56 -6.21
CA PHE A 74 37.01 -16.16 -6.60
C PHE A 74 37.91 -15.36 -5.66
N ASP A 75 39.04 -14.98 -6.22
CA ASP A 75 39.99 -14.02 -5.68
C ASP A 75 39.33 -12.66 -5.43
N ASN A 76 39.77 -12.07 -4.33
CA ASN A 76 39.42 -10.76 -3.83
C ASN A 76 39.95 -9.67 -4.79
N GLY A 77 39.14 -9.30 -5.78
CA GLY A 77 39.42 -8.25 -6.76
C GLY A 77 38.85 -6.90 -6.31
N ASN A 78 39.72 -6.09 -5.70
CA ASN A 78 39.52 -4.71 -5.32
C ASN A 78 39.03 -3.87 -6.53
N SER A 79 37.73 -3.62 -6.64
CA SER A 79 37.15 -2.72 -7.65
C SER A 79 37.01 -1.32 -7.05
N ASN A 80 37.77 -0.39 -7.63
CA ASN A 80 37.78 1.02 -7.28
C ASN A 80 36.36 1.61 -7.40
N ASN A 81 35.82 2.03 -6.25
CA ASN A 81 34.66 2.91 -6.16
C ASN A 81 34.92 4.19 -6.96
N SER A 82 34.35 4.31 -8.16
CA SER A 82 34.04 5.62 -8.73
C SER A 82 32.83 6.16 -7.99
N SER A 83 33.09 6.87 -6.89
CA SER A 83 32.06 7.64 -6.19
C SER A 83 31.49 8.68 -7.13
N SER A 84 30.33 8.40 -7.73
CA SER A 84 29.44 9.45 -8.19
C SER A 84 29.14 10.32 -6.96
N ASN A 85 29.57 11.58 -7.01
CA ASN A 85 29.25 12.59 -6.01
C ASN A 85 27.75 12.90 -6.09
N GLU A 86 26.91 12.03 -5.54
CA GLU A 86 25.54 12.39 -5.19
C GLU A 86 25.61 13.51 -4.13
N SER A 87 24.96 14.63 -4.41
CA SER A 87 25.09 15.85 -3.62
C SER A 87 24.64 15.62 -2.17
N ILE A 88 25.57 15.83 -1.24
CA ILE A 88 25.41 15.71 0.23
C ILE A 88 24.71 16.96 0.79
N SER A 89 23.71 17.50 0.08
CA SER A 89 22.95 18.64 0.59
C SER A 89 21.95 18.13 1.62
N PRO A 90 21.88 18.74 2.82
CA PRO A 90 20.89 18.34 3.82
C PRO A 90 19.48 18.56 3.30
N TRP A 91 18.55 17.72 3.74
CA TRP A 91 17.13 17.91 3.44
C TRP A 91 16.55 18.98 4.38
N LEU A 92 16.10 20.08 3.77
CA LEU A 92 15.58 21.26 4.47
C LEU A 92 14.09 21.42 4.21
N ILE A 93 13.31 21.64 5.27
CA ILE A 93 11.89 22.01 5.17
C ILE A 93 11.69 23.31 5.94
N HIS A 94 11.23 24.36 5.26
CA HIS A 94 11.05 25.69 5.88
C HIS A 94 12.30 26.17 6.65
N ASN A 95 13.49 25.97 6.07
CA ASN A 95 14.82 26.23 6.68
C ASN A 95 15.18 25.37 7.90
N ILE A 96 14.39 24.36 8.24
CA ILE A 96 14.71 23.38 9.28
C ILE A 96 15.50 22.24 8.65
N ASN A 97 16.68 21.96 9.20
CA ASN A 97 17.51 20.84 8.74
C ASN A 97 17.02 19.52 9.34
N VAL A 98 16.13 18.85 8.61
CA VAL A 98 15.52 17.59 9.03
C VAL A 98 16.58 16.48 9.09
N THR A 99 17.58 16.50 8.21
CA THR A 99 18.69 15.54 8.24
C THR A 99 19.48 15.61 9.55
N ASP A 100 19.78 16.81 10.06
CA ASP A 100 20.51 16.99 11.31
C ASP A 100 19.64 16.70 12.54
N LEU A 101 18.35 17.06 12.51
CA LEU A 101 17.41 16.67 13.57
C LEU A 101 17.27 15.14 13.66
N PHE A 102 17.16 14.46 12.52
CA PHE A 102 17.09 13.00 12.49
C PHE A 102 18.39 12.36 12.99
N ARG A 103 19.56 12.88 12.59
CA ARG A 103 20.85 12.42 13.14
C ARG A 103 20.93 12.64 14.65
N THR A 104 20.47 13.79 15.14
CA THR A 104 20.41 14.09 16.57
C THR A 104 19.49 13.11 17.29
N TYR A 105 18.34 12.79 16.70
CA TYR A 105 17.41 11.80 17.23
C TYR A 105 18.07 10.43 17.32
N GLN A 106 18.71 9.95 16.25
CA GLN A 106 19.46 8.69 16.25
C GLN A 106 20.57 8.66 17.32
N GLN A 107 21.31 9.75 17.51
CA GLN A 107 22.38 9.84 18.52
C GLN A 107 21.86 9.82 19.96
N GLN A 108 20.64 10.31 20.20
CA GLN A 108 20.01 10.31 21.51
C GLN A 108 19.28 8.99 21.82
N ILE A 109 19.11 8.10 20.84
CA ILE A 109 18.70 6.72 21.07
C ILE A 109 19.86 6.02 21.78
N SER A 110 19.89 6.13 23.10
CA SER A 110 20.92 5.49 23.92
C SER A 110 20.60 4.01 24.06
N PRO A 111 21.50 3.10 23.66
CA PRO A 111 21.48 1.75 24.18
C PRO A 111 21.99 1.81 25.63
N THR A 112 21.25 2.43 26.54
CA THR A 112 21.40 2.07 27.95
C THR A 112 21.18 0.55 28.07
N ASP A 113 21.80 -0.12 29.04
CA ASP A 113 21.82 -1.59 29.25
C ASP A 113 20.45 -2.34 29.20
N SER A 114 19.36 -1.65 28.90
CA SER A 114 18.05 -2.16 28.48
C SER A 114 18.04 -2.61 27.01
N THR A 115 17.72 -3.87 26.78
CA THR A 115 17.28 -4.39 25.48
C THR A 115 16.05 -3.65 24.96
N PHE A 116 16.06 -3.21 23.69
CA PHE A 116 14.88 -2.63 23.04
C PHE A 116 13.70 -3.61 23.07
N LYS A 117 12.51 -3.05 23.30
CA LYS A 117 11.23 -3.77 23.17
C LYS A 117 10.50 -3.22 21.96
N ILE A 118 10.29 -4.05 20.95
CA ILE A 118 9.71 -3.59 19.68
C ILE A 118 8.31 -2.98 19.85
N GLU A 119 7.56 -3.41 20.85
CA GLU A 119 6.21 -2.93 21.14
C GLU A 119 6.18 -1.48 21.64
N THR A 120 7.27 -0.99 22.21
CA THR A 120 7.38 0.38 22.75
C THR A 120 8.36 1.24 21.98
N ASP A 121 9.37 0.62 21.38
CA ASP A 121 10.54 1.31 20.81
C ASP A 121 10.58 1.17 19.28
N LEU A 122 9.47 0.80 18.63
CA LEU A 122 9.40 0.57 17.17
C LEU A 122 9.97 1.74 16.36
N GLN A 123 9.61 2.98 16.73
CA GLN A 123 10.01 4.18 16.01
C GLN A 123 11.52 4.44 16.17
N GLU A 124 12.08 4.18 17.34
CA GLU A 124 13.52 4.21 17.61
C GLU A 124 14.26 3.13 16.81
N ILE A 125 13.75 1.90 16.79
CA ILE A 125 14.35 0.78 16.05
C ILE A 125 14.35 1.07 14.54
N LEU A 126 13.24 1.60 14.01
CA LEU A 126 13.16 2.06 12.62
C LEU A 126 14.18 3.18 12.34
N ALA A 127 14.32 4.14 13.27
CA ALA A 127 15.28 5.23 13.12
C ALA A 127 16.73 4.73 13.10
N LEU A 128 17.07 3.71 13.88
CA LEU A 128 18.38 3.03 13.81
C LEU A 128 18.62 2.32 12.46
N SER A 129 17.55 2.09 11.68
CA SER A 129 17.60 1.56 10.32
C SER A 129 17.49 2.66 9.24
N ASP A 130 17.75 3.92 9.61
CA ASP A 130 17.61 5.14 8.80
C ASP A 130 16.16 5.48 8.37
N ILE A 131 15.15 4.93 9.04
CA ILE A 131 13.74 5.14 8.70
C ILE A 131 13.09 6.03 9.76
N LEU A 132 12.75 7.26 9.39
CA LEU A 132 11.93 8.15 10.19
C LEU A 132 10.45 7.80 10.00
N PHE A 133 9.85 7.21 11.03
CA PHE A 133 8.44 6.87 11.05
C PHE A 133 7.58 8.09 11.40
N LEU A 134 6.60 8.43 10.55
CA LEU A 134 5.69 9.56 10.70
C LEU A 134 4.24 9.06 10.61
N ALA A 135 3.63 8.81 11.76
CA ALA A 135 2.18 8.64 11.88
C ALA A 135 1.60 9.90 12.55
N PRO A 136 0.62 10.59 11.94
CA PRO A 136 0.00 11.77 12.52
C PRO A 136 -0.48 11.50 13.95
N ASN A 137 -0.13 12.38 14.90
CA ASN A 137 -0.47 12.28 16.33
C ASN A 137 0.17 11.10 17.11
N GLU A 138 0.94 10.23 16.46
CA GLU A 138 1.61 9.09 17.11
C GLU A 138 3.13 9.27 17.10
N HIS A 139 3.62 10.15 17.97
CA HIS A 139 5.05 10.41 18.10
C HIS A 139 5.53 10.01 19.49
N ASN A 140 6.62 9.22 19.55
CA ASN A 140 7.24 8.92 20.84
C ASN A 140 7.82 10.20 21.49
N THR A 141 8.08 10.10 22.79
CA THR A 141 8.55 11.22 23.61
C THR A 141 9.88 11.76 23.12
N LEU A 142 10.83 10.90 22.77
CA LEU A 142 12.18 11.30 22.38
C LEU A 142 12.18 12.07 21.04
N LYS A 143 11.47 11.56 20.02
CA LYS A 143 11.28 12.24 18.74
C LYS A 143 10.61 13.59 18.93
N SER A 144 9.60 13.66 19.80
CA SER A 144 8.92 14.91 20.14
C SER A 144 9.84 15.92 20.84
N GLN A 145 10.77 15.47 21.68
CA GLN A 145 11.77 16.31 22.33
C GLN A 145 12.82 16.84 21.35
N VAL A 146 13.29 16.00 20.42
CA VAL A 146 14.34 16.38 19.46
C VAL A 146 13.81 17.29 18.35
N PHE A 147 12.70 16.92 17.72
CA PHE A 147 12.14 17.69 16.60
C PHE A 147 11.27 18.85 17.09
N GLY A 148 10.58 18.69 18.22
CA GLY A 148 9.47 19.55 18.61
C GLY A 148 8.18 19.19 17.87
N LEU A 149 7.04 19.22 18.56
CA LEU A 149 5.74 18.86 17.99
C LEU A 149 5.35 19.73 16.78
N ALA A 150 5.63 21.04 16.82
CA ALA A 150 5.33 21.94 15.71
C ALA A 150 6.11 21.56 14.43
N THR A 151 7.37 21.18 14.56
CA THR A 151 8.20 20.72 13.45
C THR A 151 7.68 19.39 12.90
N LEU A 152 7.31 18.44 13.77
CA LEU A 152 6.76 17.16 13.35
C LEU A 152 5.44 17.32 12.60
N HIS A 153 4.55 18.19 13.08
CA HIS A 153 3.31 18.52 12.38
C HIS A 153 3.61 19.15 11.02
N SER A 154 4.48 20.17 10.96
CA SER A 154 4.88 20.78 9.69
C SER A 154 5.53 19.79 8.73
N LEU A 155 6.26 18.80 9.24
CA LEU A 155 6.89 17.75 8.45
C LEU A 155 5.83 16.81 7.88
N CYS A 156 4.89 16.33 8.69
CA CYS A 156 3.76 15.52 8.22
C CYS A 156 2.96 16.28 7.16
N ASP A 157 2.60 17.54 7.40
CA ASP A 157 1.84 18.37 6.46
C ASP A 157 2.61 18.60 5.16
N HIS A 158 3.92 18.85 5.24
CA HIS A 158 4.76 19.04 4.06
C HIS A 158 4.81 17.76 3.21
N VAL A 159 5.04 16.61 3.85
CA VAL A 159 5.13 15.32 3.16
C VAL A 159 3.78 14.94 2.55
N LEU A 160 2.69 15.03 3.32
CA LEU A 160 1.35 14.75 2.79
C LEU A 160 0.98 15.71 1.66
N SER A 161 1.32 17.00 1.78
CA SER A 161 1.08 17.97 0.71
C SER A 161 1.92 17.68 -0.54
N ASP A 162 3.18 17.29 -0.39
CA ASP A 162 4.04 16.88 -1.50
C ASP A 162 3.46 15.66 -2.23
N LEU A 163 3.01 14.68 -1.46
CA LEU A 163 2.29 13.50 -1.95
C LEU A 163 0.90 13.82 -2.54
N MET A 164 0.37 15.03 -2.38
CA MET A 164 -0.94 15.43 -2.91
C MET A 164 -0.87 16.47 -4.04
N LYS A 165 0.32 17.01 -4.34
CA LYS A 165 0.51 18.13 -5.28
C LYS A 165 0.48 17.72 -6.75
N THR A 166 0.33 16.45 -7.07
CA THR A 166 0.65 15.89 -8.38
C THR A 166 -0.52 15.10 -8.95
N THR A 167 -1.53 15.83 -9.41
CA THR A 167 -2.29 15.62 -10.65
C THR A 167 -3.35 16.73 -10.76
N ASP A 168 -3.57 17.23 -11.98
CA ASP A 168 -4.51 18.30 -12.28
C ASP A 168 -5.89 18.06 -11.64
N SER A 169 -6.45 19.14 -11.06
CA SER A 169 -7.75 19.23 -10.37
C SER A 169 -8.01 18.17 -9.29
N THR A 170 -7.71 18.53 -8.04
CA THR A 170 -8.19 17.86 -6.81
C THR A 170 -9.72 17.67 -6.73
N GLU A 171 -10.50 18.31 -7.60
CA GLU A 171 -11.94 18.09 -7.75
C GLU A 171 -12.27 16.72 -8.38
N ASP A 172 -11.42 16.18 -9.27
CA ASP A 172 -11.75 14.96 -10.02
C ASP A 172 -11.73 13.68 -9.17
N ASN A 173 -10.90 13.65 -8.12
CA ASN A 173 -10.75 12.49 -7.23
C ASN A 173 -11.69 12.52 -6.01
N GLN A 174 -12.49 13.58 -5.83
CA GLN A 174 -13.51 13.62 -4.77
C GLN A 174 -14.86 13.09 -5.29
N LEU A 175 -15.59 12.39 -4.42
CA LEU A 175 -16.97 12.01 -4.69
C LEU A 175 -17.85 13.27 -4.64
N THR A 176 -18.55 13.53 -5.73
CA THR A 176 -19.63 14.52 -5.76
C THR A 176 -20.78 14.07 -4.85
N ASP A 177 -21.62 15.02 -4.45
CA ASP A 177 -22.81 14.72 -3.63
C ASP A 177 -23.75 13.71 -4.30
N ASP A 178 -23.90 13.78 -5.63
CA ASP A 178 -24.76 12.85 -6.37
C ASP A 178 -24.17 11.44 -6.43
N GLU A 179 -22.87 11.33 -6.68
CA GLU A 179 -22.14 10.05 -6.64
C GLU A 179 -22.26 9.41 -5.25
N PHE A 180 -21.94 10.17 -4.19
CA PHE A 180 -22.05 9.70 -2.81
C PHE A 180 -23.47 9.25 -2.47
N MET A 181 -24.48 10.07 -2.78
CA MET A 181 -25.88 9.74 -2.51
C MET A 181 -26.33 8.50 -3.30
N THR A 182 -25.83 8.29 -4.51
CA THR A 182 -26.14 7.12 -5.34
C THR A 182 -25.54 5.84 -4.75
N ILE A 183 -24.27 5.90 -4.32
CA ILE A 183 -23.59 4.79 -3.65
C ILE A 183 -24.35 4.42 -2.38
N THR A 184 -24.58 5.39 -1.49
CA THR A 184 -25.25 5.18 -0.21
C THR A 184 -26.68 4.65 -0.37
N ARG A 185 -27.48 5.20 -1.31
CA ARG A 185 -28.84 4.68 -1.60
C ARG A 185 -28.80 3.23 -2.09
N THR A 186 -27.79 2.87 -2.87
CA THR A 186 -27.63 1.52 -3.39
C THR A 186 -27.31 0.54 -2.27
N ILE A 187 -26.37 0.88 -1.38
CA ILE A 187 -26.02 0.06 -0.22
C ILE A 187 -27.21 -0.08 0.74
N TYR A 188 -27.88 1.02 1.10
CA TYR A 188 -29.09 0.98 1.92
C TYR A 188 -30.21 0.15 1.29
N GLY A 189 -30.35 0.18 -0.04
CA GLY A 189 -31.32 -0.64 -0.75
C GLY A 189 -31.10 -2.14 -0.54
N VAL A 190 -29.83 -2.57 -0.50
CA VAL A 190 -29.44 -3.96 -0.22
C VAL A 190 -29.76 -4.35 1.23
N ASP A 191 -29.38 -3.49 2.18
CA ASP A 191 -29.61 -3.74 3.61
C ASP A 191 -31.11 -3.82 3.94
N ALA A 192 -31.89 -2.86 3.42
CA ALA A 192 -33.35 -2.82 3.52
C ALA A 192 -34.07 -3.90 2.70
N LYS A 193 -33.34 -4.74 1.96
CA LYS A 193 -33.88 -5.81 1.08
C LYS A 193 -34.82 -5.30 -0.01
N THR A 194 -34.70 -4.03 -0.39
CA THR A 194 -35.46 -3.41 -1.48
C THR A 194 -34.75 -3.52 -2.82
N LYS A 195 -33.45 -3.85 -2.80
CA LYS A 195 -32.60 -4.11 -3.97
C LYS A 195 -31.82 -5.40 -3.75
N SER A 196 -31.72 -6.25 -4.77
CA SER A 196 -30.88 -7.45 -4.69
C SER A 196 -29.39 -7.10 -4.80
N ILE A 197 -28.52 -7.97 -4.28
CA ILE A 197 -27.05 -7.80 -4.40
C ILE A 197 -26.63 -7.66 -5.87
N ARG A 198 -27.24 -8.43 -6.77
CA ARG A 198 -26.92 -8.42 -8.20
C ARG A 198 -27.27 -7.08 -8.85
N GLU A 199 -28.46 -6.54 -8.55
CA GLU A 199 -28.88 -5.23 -9.04
C GLU A 199 -27.98 -4.13 -8.48
N ALA A 200 -27.68 -4.17 -7.18
CA ALA A 200 -26.80 -3.19 -6.56
C ALA A 200 -25.37 -3.22 -7.13
N LYS A 201 -24.80 -4.41 -7.37
CA LYS A 201 -23.50 -4.54 -8.05
C LYS A 201 -23.54 -3.91 -9.45
N LEU A 202 -24.59 -4.21 -10.24
CA LEU A 202 -24.73 -3.62 -11.57
C LEU A 202 -24.82 -2.09 -11.52
N ASP A 203 -25.58 -1.54 -10.57
CA ASP A 203 -25.74 -0.09 -10.40
C ASP A 203 -24.41 0.58 -10.05
N LEU A 204 -23.63 0.00 -9.12
CA LEU A 204 -22.33 0.53 -8.72
C LEU A 204 -21.30 0.45 -9.86
N LEU A 205 -21.21 -0.67 -10.58
CA LEU A 205 -20.32 -0.79 -11.74
C LEU A 205 -20.72 0.15 -12.88
N SER A 206 -22.03 0.40 -13.05
CA SER A 206 -22.50 1.37 -14.03
C SER A 206 -22.13 2.80 -13.62
N LEU A 207 -22.08 3.09 -12.32
CA LEU A 207 -21.61 4.37 -11.80
C LEU A 207 -20.09 4.52 -11.99
N SER A 208 -19.30 3.51 -11.61
CA SER A 208 -17.83 3.54 -11.73
C SER A 208 -17.38 3.74 -13.17
N ALA A 209 -18.04 3.09 -14.14
CA ALA A 209 -17.72 3.23 -15.55
C ALA A 209 -17.91 4.66 -16.11
N ARG A 210 -18.60 5.54 -15.38
CA ARG A 210 -18.76 6.98 -15.73
C ARG A 210 -17.86 7.90 -14.91
N MET A 211 -17.18 7.35 -13.90
CA MET A 211 -16.25 8.08 -13.06
C MET A 211 -14.87 8.15 -13.72
N THR A 212 -14.13 9.18 -13.38
CA THR A 212 -12.72 9.34 -13.73
C THR A 212 -11.85 9.13 -12.50
N GLY A 213 -10.59 8.74 -12.73
CA GLY A 213 -9.62 8.54 -11.66
C GLY A 213 -10.03 7.44 -10.68
N ASN A 214 -9.50 7.57 -9.47
CA ASN A 214 -9.35 6.40 -8.59
C ASN A 214 -10.61 6.14 -7.76
N LYS A 215 -11.51 7.14 -7.71
CA LYS A 215 -12.85 6.95 -7.14
C LYS A 215 -13.65 5.88 -7.88
N ALA A 216 -13.39 5.64 -9.16
CA ALA A 216 -13.98 4.54 -9.91
C ALA A 216 -13.61 3.18 -9.28
N GLY A 217 -12.31 2.95 -9.07
CA GLY A 217 -11.78 1.73 -8.43
C GLY A 217 -12.31 1.52 -7.01
N VAL A 218 -12.48 2.60 -6.23
CA VAL A 218 -13.11 2.52 -4.90
C VAL A 218 -14.56 2.01 -5.00
N VAL A 219 -15.36 2.53 -5.95
CA VAL A 219 -16.74 2.10 -6.16
C VAL A 219 -16.82 0.65 -6.66
N GLU A 220 -15.87 0.22 -7.50
CA GLU A 220 -15.75 -1.17 -7.97
C GLU A 220 -15.41 -2.11 -6.82
N GLY A 221 -14.47 -1.71 -5.95
CA GLY A 221 -14.13 -2.42 -4.73
C GLY A 221 -15.35 -2.60 -3.81
N ILE A 222 -16.16 -1.54 -3.61
CA ILE A 222 -17.43 -1.64 -2.87
C ILE A 222 -18.39 -2.62 -3.55
N ALA A 223 -18.50 -2.58 -4.87
CA ALA A 223 -19.35 -3.50 -5.64
C ALA A 223 -18.91 -4.97 -5.50
N ASN A 224 -17.60 -5.23 -5.37
CA ASN A 224 -17.07 -6.55 -5.06
C ASN A 224 -17.38 -6.98 -3.62
N LEU A 225 -17.21 -6.09 -2.65
CA LEU A 225 -17.57 -6.34 -1.26
C LEU A 225 -19.04 -6.74 -1.10
N LEU A 226 -19.97 -6.12 -1.84
CA LEU A 226 -21.39 -6.51 -1.83
C LEU A 226 -21.63 -8.00 -2.09
N THR A 227 -20.75 -8.65 -2.87
CA THR A 227 -20.88 -10.06 -3.23
C THR A 227 -20.12 -11.01 -2.31
N LYS A 228 -19.18 -10.49 -1.52
CA LYS A 228 -18.26 -11.28 -0.68
C LYS A 228 -18.62 -11.22 0.79
N LEU A 229 -19.07 -10.05 1.27
CA LEU A 229 -19.33 -9.84 2.68
C LEU A 229 -20.50 -10.71 3.19
N PRO A 230 -20.39 -11.26 4.40
CA PRO A 230 -21.53 -11.88 5.05
C PRO A 230 -22.61 -10.82 5.28
N ARG A 231 -23.88 -11.24 5.29
CA ARG A 231 -24.99 -10.30 5.50
C ARG A 231 -24.93 -9.63 6.87
N ASN A 232 -24.58 -10.41 7.90
CA ASN A 232 -24.45 -9.96 9.28
C ASN A 232 -23.03 -10.19 9.77
N ARG A 233 -22.57 -9.34 10.70
CA ARG A 233 -21.25 -9.44 11.30
C ARG A 233 -21.02 -10.79 11.98
N LEU A 234 -19.83 -11.34 11.76
CA LEU A 234 -19.34 -12.49 12.51
C LEU A 234 -18.84 -12.03 13.88
N LEU A 235 -19.40 -12.61 14.95
CA LEU A 235 -19.06 -12.23 16.33
C LEU A 235 -17.79 -12.89 16.85
N ASN A 236 -17.45 -14.06 16.31
CA ASN A 236 -16.28 -14.81 16.73
C ASN A 236 -15.13 -14.61 15.74
N LEU A 237 -14.30 -13.60 16.01
CA LEU A 237 -13.14 -13.25 15.18
C LEU A 237 -12.02 -14.29 15.26
N ASP A 238 -11.95 -15.12 16.31
CA ASP A 238 -10.96 -16.22 16.39
C ASP A 238 -11.17 -17.29 15.30
N LYS A 239 -12.32 -17.29 14.63
CA LYS A 239 -12.60 -18.20 13.52
C LYS A 239 -12.21 -17.65 12.15
N ILE A 240 -11.96 -16.35 12.03
CA ILE A 240 -11.57 -15.74 10.76
C ILE A 240 -10.06 -15.94 10.61
N GLY A 241 -9.70 -16.75 9.62
CA GLY A 241 -8.30 -16.97 9.26
C GLY A 241 -7.73 -15.81 8.43
N GLU A 242 -6.41 -15.73 8.35
CA GLU A 242 -5.71 -14.73 7.53
C GLU A 242 -6.11 -14.81 6.04
N VAL A 243 -6.15 -16.01 5.47
CA VAL A 243 -6.57 -16.24 4.07
C VAL A 243 -8.03 -15.82 3.83
N GLU A 244 -8.90 -16.05 4.80
CA GLU A 244 -10.29 -15.61 4.71
C GLU A 244 -10.39 -14.09 4.74
N LEU A 245 -9.61 -13.44 5.60
CA LEU A 245 -9.50 -11.99 5.70
C LEU A 245 -8.97 -11.36 4.40
N GLN A 246 -7.89 -11.92 3.87
CA GLN A 246 -7.29 -11.55 2.58
C GLN A 246 -8.34 -11.67 1.45
N THR A 247 -8.88 -12.86 1.21
CA THR A 247 -9.68 -13.12 -0.01
C THR A 247 -11.12 -12.61 0.04
N THR A 248 -11.71 -12.47 1.22
CA THR A 248 -13.12 -12.05 1.36
C THR A 248 -13.25 -10.54 1.46
N TYR A 249 -12.31 -9.88 2.14
CA TYR A 249 -12.40 -8.45 2.46
C TYR A 249 -11.40 -7.64 1.64
N TYR A 250 -10.11 -7.95 1.76
CA TYR A 250 -9.07 -7.05 1.26
C TYR A 250 -8.73 -7.23 -0.21
N ASP A 251 -8.65 -8.46 -0.73
CA ASP A 251 -8.47 -8.71 -2.15
C ASP A 251 -9.63 -8.16 -2.98
N ALA A 252 -10.86 -8.36 -2.48
CA ALA A 252 -12.08 -7.88 -3.12
C ALA A 252 -12.11 -6.35 -3.27
N PHE A 253 -11.45 -5.63 -2.35
CA PHE A 253 -11.45 -4.18 -2.31
C PHE A 253 -10.17 -3.57 -2.89
N LEU A 254 -9.00 -4.00 -2.41
CA LEU A 254 -7.69 -3.46 -2.78
C LEU A 254 -7.29 -3.77 -4.22
N SER A 255 -7.72 -4.90 -4.79
CA SER A 255 -7.37 -5.21 -6.18
C SER A 255 -7.94 -4.18 -7.16
N GLU A 256 -9.11 -3.60 -6.87
CA GLU A 256 -9.71 -2.55 -7.71
C GLU A 256 -9.08 -1.17 -7.50
N ILE A 257 -8.31 -0.98 -6.42
CA ILE A 257 -7.68 0.30 -6.07
C ILE A 257 -6.19 0.31 -6.44
N ILE A 258 -5.52 -0.85 -6.33
CA ILE A 258 -4.06 -0.97 -6.44
C ILE A 258 -3.64 -1.63 -7.75
N ALA A 259 -4.39 -2.62 -8.25
CA ALA A 259 -4.01 -3.28 -9.49
C ALA A 259 -4.49 -2.46 -10.68
N ASP A 260 -3.60 -2.22 -11.64
CA ASP A 260 -3.90 -1.49 -12.86
C ASP A 260 -3.28 -2.24 -14.04
N GLN A 261 -4.13 -2.96 -14.79
CA GLN A 261 -3.66 -3.75 -15.93
C GLN A 261 -3.18 -2.87 -17.09
N ASP A 262 -3.73 -1.67 -17.25
CA ASP A 262 -3.30 -0.74 -18.30
C ASP A 262 -1.91 -0.19 -18.01
N ARG A 263 -1.54 -0.07 -16.73
CA ARG A 263 -0.20 0.31 -16.26
C ARG A 263 0.72 -0.85 -15.93
N ASN A 264 0.28 -2.08 -16.21
CA ASN A 264 1.04 -3.29 -15.88
C ASN A 264 1.39 -3.37 -14.38
N VAL A 265 0.44 -3.10 -13.49
CA VAL A 265 0.59 -3.26 -12.04
C VAL A 265 -0.32 -4.36 -11.53
N ALA A 266 0.23 -5.24 -10.71
CA ALA A 266 -0.51 -6.31 -10.06
C ALA A 266 -0.34 -6.27 -8.55
N LEU A 267 -1.46 -6.44 -7.84
CA LEU A 267 -1.48 -6.84 -6.43
C LEU A 267 -1.48 -8.36 -6.34
N ARG A 268 -0.60 -8.92 -5.51
CA ARG A 268 -0.52 -10.37 -5.28
C ARG A 268 -0.43 -10.68 -3.80
N TRP A 269 -1.25 -11.62 -3.35
CA TRP A 269 -1.09 -12.28 -2.05
C TRP A 269 -0.07 -13.41 -2.20
N ALA A 270 1.18 -13.14 -1.84
CA ALA A 270 2.32 -13.98 -2.17
C ALA A 270 2.70 -14.88 -0.99
N ASN A 271 2.69 -16.20 -1.19
CA ASN A 271 3.29 -17.16 -0.25
C ASN A 271 4.77 -17.47 -0.61
N LYS A 272 5.45 -16.54 -1.28
CA LYS A 272 6.84 -16.68 -1.77
C LYS A 272 7.58 -15.35 -1.62
N SER A 273 8.88 -15.41 -1.34
CA SER A 273 9.72 -14.21 -1.31
C SER A 273 9.74 -13.52 -2.68
N SER A 274 9.87 -12.18 -2.65
CA SER A 274 9.96 -11.34 -3.86
C SER A 274 11.27 -11.54 -4.63
N SER A 275 12.30 -12.12 -4.01
CA SER A 275 13.55 -12.48 -4.65
C SER A 275 14.12 -13.80 -4.09
N GLU A 276 14.97 -14.45 -4.88
CA GLU A 276 15.71 -15.65 -4.46
C GLU A 276 16.81 -15.33 -3.42
N GLU A 277 17.23 -14.07 -3.35
CA GLU A 277 18.31 -13.59 -2.47
C GLU A 277 17.82 -13.14 -1.09
N GLU A 278 16.55 -12.74 -0.95
CA GLU A 278 15.94 -12.28 0.31
C GLU A 278 14.96 -13.33 0.87
N THR A 279 15.49 -14.48 1.26
CA THR A 279 14.69 -15.63 1.71
C THR A 279 13.94 -15.42 3.03
N ASP A 280 14.38 -14.45 3.84
CA ASP A 280 13.95 -14.25 5.22
C ASP A 280 12.81 -13.25 5.41
N ILE A 281 12.53 -12.38 4.43
CA ILE A 281 11.40 -11.43 4.52
C ILE A 281 10.37 -11.76 3.45
N ARG A 282 9.20 -12.23 3.90
CA ARG A 282 8.10 -12.64 3.05
C ARG A 282 6.86 -11.83 3.45
N PRO A 283 6.59 -10.72 2.76
CA PRO A 283 5.35 -9.99 2.98
C PRO A 283 4.18 -10.83 2.45
N ASP A 284 3.04 -10.73 3.11
CA ASP A 284 1.80 -11.43 2.71
C ASP A 284 1.29 -10.94 1.35
N ALA A 285 1.52 -9.66 1.05
CA ALA A 285 1.19 -9.04 -0.22
C ALA A 285 2.38 -8.32 -0.87
N ILE A 286 2.44 -8.39 -2.19
CA ILE A 286 3.41 -7.68 -3.02
C ILE A 286 2.64 -6.94 -4.12
N ILE A 287 2.95 -5.65 -4.27
CA ILE A 287 2.52 -4.84 -5.41
C ILE A 287 3.72 -4.77 -6.34
N LEU A 288 3.54 -5.18 -7.59
CA LEU A 288 4.65 -5.29 -8.54
C LEU A 288 4.26 -4.80 -9.92
N THR A 289 5.28 -4.39 -10.67
CA THR A 289 5.15 -4.15 -12.11
C THR A 289 5.14 -5.49 -12.86
N LEU A 290 4.47 -5.53 -14.01
CA LEU A 290 4.47 -6.65 -14.94
C LEU A 290 5.35 -6.26 -16.14
N MET A 291 6.27 -7.15 -16.51
CA MET A 291 7.15 -6.94 -17.65
C MET A 291 6.97 -8.08 -18.63
N GLN A 292 6.29 -7.80 -19.75
CA GLN A 292 5.95 -8.77 -20.79
C GLN A 292 5.12 -9.96 -20.24
N HIS A 293 5.78 -11.08 -19.95
CA HIS A 293 5.19 -12.32 -19.46
C HIS A 293 5.75 -12.73 -18.10
N ASP A 294 6.46 -11.83 -17.41
CA ASP A 294 7.07 -12.08 -16.11
C ASP A 294 6.78 -10.95 -15.11
N PHE A 295 7.09 -11.21 -13.85
CA PHE A 295 7.03 -10.22 -12.79
C PHE A 295 8.25 -9.30 -12.88
N GLY A 296 7.99 -7.99 -12.88
CA GLY A 296 9.00 -6.96 -12.75
C GLY A 296 9.43 -6.77 -11.31
N TYR A 297 9.70 -5.52 -10.93
CA TYR A 297 10.13 -5.16 -9.59
C TYR A 297 8.95 -4.80 -8.67
N PRO A 298 9.10 -5.01 -7.35
CA PRO A 298 8.08 -4.60 -6.39
C PRO A 298 8.05 -3.08 -6.22
N VAL A 299 6.85 -2.51 -6.24
CA VAL A 299 6.57 -1.09 -5.94
C VAL A 299 5.84 -0.91 -4.62
N GLY A 300 5.52 -2.01 -3.94
CA GLY A 300 4.89 -1.98 -2.63
C GLY A 300 4.70 -3.33 -1.97
N PHE A 301 4.33 -3.31 -0.69
CA PHE A 301 4.25 -4.49 0.16
C PHE A 301 3.08 -4.39 1.16
N GLY A 302 2.56 -5.54 1.59
CA GLY A 302 1.54 -5.57 2.62
C GLY A 302 1.65 -6.77 3.56
N GLU A 303 1.14 -6.59 4.76
CA GLU A 303 1.05 -7.62 5.80
C GLU A 303 -0.37 -7.67 6.37
N VAL A 304 -0.80 -8.86 6.77
CA VAL A 304 -2.13 -9.12 7.32
C VAL A 304 -2.00 -9.77 8.68
N LYS A 305 -2.83 -9.30 9.61
CA LYS A 305 -3.03 -9.94 10.90
C LYS A 305 -4.51 -10.14 11.17
N PRO A 306 -4.95 -11.37 11.50
CA PRO A 306 -6.37 -11.68 11.74
C PRO A 306 -6.91 -11.08 13.04
N GLY A 307 -6.05 -10.56 13.93
CA GLY A 307 -6.39 -9.96 15.23
C GLY A 307 -7.16 -10.88 16.17
N ASN A 308 -6.99 -12.19 15.98
CA ASN A 308 -7.42 -13.22 16.90
C ASN A 308 -6.45 -13.33 18.09
N SER A 309 -6.73 -14.26 19.00
CA SER A 309 -5.92 -14.52 20.20
C SER A 309 -4.42 -14.79 19.96
N SER A 310 -3.98 -15.14 18.75
CA SER A 310 -2.56 -15.30 18.42
C SER A 310 -1.89 -14.01 17.90
N THR A 311 -2.67 -12.99 17.56
CA THR A 311 -2.15 -11.69 17.12
C THR A 311 -1.72 -10.88 18.34
N THR A 312 -0.41 -10.64 18.44
CA THR A 312 0.17 -9.87 19.54
C THR A 312 0.60 -8.50 19.05
N LYS A 313 0.68 -7.52 19.96
CA LYS A 313 1.29 -6.22 19.63
C LYS A 313 2.71 -6.41 19.09
N HIS A 314 3.45 -7.36 19.65
CA HIS A 314 4.77 -7.76 19.18
C HIS A 314 4.79 -8.10 17.69
N SER A 315 3.91 -9.02 17.26
CA SER A 315 3.87 -9.44 15.86
C SER A 315 3.50 -8.29 14.93
N VAL A 316 2.53 -7.45 15.30
CA VAL A 316 2.15 -6.28 14.48
C VAL A 316 3.33 -5.30 14.33
N CYS A 317 4.04 -4.99 15.42
CA CYS A 317 5.20 -4.10 15.36
C CYS A 317 6.37 -4.71 14.57
N MET A 318 6.60 -6.02 14.69
CA MET A 318 7.59 -6.74 13.87
C MET A 318 7.28 -6.61 12.38
N ASP A 319 6.02 -6.71 11.98
CA ASP A 319 5.61 -6.63 10.58
C ASP A 319 5.82 -5.22 10.01
N ILE A 320 5.46 -4.18 10.77
CA ILE A 320 5.73 -2.78 10.38
C ILE A 320 7.23 -2.55 10.20
N LEU A 321 8.06 -3.07 11.12
CA LEU A 321 9.52 -3.01 10.99
C LEU A 321 10.01 -3.71 9.71
N ARG A 322 9.52 -4.94 9.45
CA ARG A 322 9.86 -5.70 8.24
C ARG A 322 9.45 -4.94 6.98
N LEU A 323 8.24 -4.40 6.93
CA LEU A 323 7.74 -3.60 5.80
C LEU A 323 8.61 -2.37 5.53
N GLY A 324 8.99 -1.63 6.58
CA GLY A 324 9.88 -0.48 6.44
C GLY A 324 11.26 -0.86 5.87
N ILE A 325 11.88 -1.90 6.42
CA ILE A 325 13.19 -2.39 5.96
C ILE A 325 13.13 -2.91 4.52
N THR A 326 12.13 -3.71 4.19
CA THR A 326 11.95 -4.26 2.83
C THR A 326 11.72 -3.14 1.82
N SER A 327 10.91 -2.14 2.18
CA SER A 327 10.67 -0.98 1.32
C SER A 327 11.93 -0.17 1.08
N LYS A 328 12.72 0.11 2.13
CA LYS A 328 14.04 0.76 2.00
C LYS A 328 14.94 -0.01 1.02
N ARG A 329 15.03 -1.33 1.17
CA ARG A 329 15.85 -2.18 0.29
C ARG A 329 15.36 -2.19 -1.16
N ALA A 330 14.03 -2.25 -1.37
CA ALA A 330 13.44 -2.19 -2.70
C ALA A 330 13.74 -0.85 -3.39
N ILE A 331 13.58 0.26 -2.67
CA ILE A 331 13.93 1.61 -3.14
C ILE A 331 15.39 1.68 -3.58
N ASP A 332 16.31 1.17 -2.75
CA ASP A 332 17.74 1.20 -3.08
C ASP A 332 18.12 0.26 -4.23
N LYS A 333 17.53 -0.94 -4.28
CA LYS A 333 17.84 -1.97 -5.29
C LYS A 333 17.31 -1.59 -6.68
N TRP A 334 16.11 -1.01 -6.73
CA TRP A 334 15.41 -0.73 -7.98
C TRP A 334 15.31 0.75 -8.32
N HIS A 335 15.93 1.61 -7.52
CA HIS A 335 15.95 3.07 -7.69
C HIS A 335 14.55 3.71 -7.73
N LEU A 336 13.65 3.21 -6.88
CA LEU A 336 12.27 3.69 -6.81
C LEU A 336 12.20 5.07 -6.16
N SER A 337 11.25 5.91 -6.59
CA SER A 337 10.97 7.19 -5.90
C SER A 337 10.20 6.97 -4.59
N GLY A 338 9.51 5.85 -4.46
CA GLY A 338 8.84 5.42 -3.24
C GLY A 338 8.29 4.00 -3.29
N CYS A 339 7.82 3.52 -2.15
CA CYS A 339 7.07 2.27 -2.03
C CYS A 339 5.76 2.51 -1.28
N LEU A 340 4.67 1.95 -1.80
CA LEU A 340 3.39 1.87 -1.10
C LEU A 340 3.41 0.68 -0.14
N VAL A 341 2.97 0.91 1.09
CA VAL A 341 2.92 -0.12 2.14
C VAL A 341 1.53 -0.13 2.75
N PHE A 342 1.01 -1.30 3.09
CA PHE A 342 -0.19 -1.38 3.92
C PHE A 342 -0.08 -2.43 5.03
N MET A 343 -0.70 -2.14 6.17
CA MET A 343 -0.80 -3.07 7.29
C MET A 343 -2.27 -3.29 7.62
N ILE A 344 -2.70 -4.54 7.58
CA ILE A 344 -4.05 -4.96 7.92
C ILE A 344 -4.05 -5.60 9.30
N ASN A 345 -4.93 -5.13 10.17
CA ASN A 345 -5.21 -5.74 11.47
C ASN A 345 -6.73 -5.90 11.64
N VAL A 346 -7.21 -7.14 11.50
CA VAL A 346 -8.64 -7.44 11.40
C VAL A 346 -9.27 -6.66 10.24
N PHE A 347 -10.27 -5.82 10.51
CA PHE A 347 -10.95 -4.98 9.54
C PHE A 347 -10.40 -3.57 9.48
N TYR A 348 -9.24 -3.31 10.09
CA TYR A 348 -8.56 -2.02 10.05
C TYR A 348 -7.35 -2.09 9.12
N ILE A 349 -7.20 -1.11 8.23
CA ILE A 349 -6.05 -1.00 7.33
C ILE A 349 -5.43 0.38 7.45
N SER A 350 -4.11 0.41 7.60
CA SER A 350 -3.29 1.63 7.49
C SER A 350 -2.43 1.56 6.24
N PHE A 351 -2.35 2.66 5.50
CA PHE A 351 -1.48 2.84 4.35
C PHE A 351 -0.30 3.74 4.73
N PHE A 352 0.87 3.36 4.26
CA PHE A 352 2.10 4.11 4.43
C PHE A 352 2.81 4.30 3.10
N VAL A 353 3.57 5.37 2.99
CA VAL A 353 4.47 5.62 1.86
C VAL A 353 5.88 5.71 2.39
N VAL A 354 6.77 4.92 1.82
CA VAL A 354 8.19 4.94 2.13
C VAL A 354 8.95 5.65 1.01
N ARG A 355 9.69 6.71 1.32
CA ARG A 355 10.53 7.43 0.33
C ARG A 355 11.90 7.72 0.89
N LYS A 356 12.91 7.70 0.01
CA LYS A 356 14.26 8.18 0.31
C LYS A 356 14.29 9.70 0.18
N GLN A 357 14.63 10.41 1.26
CA GLN A 357 14.77 11.87 1.25
C GLN A 357 16.23 12.29 1.21
N HIS A 358 17.10 11.48 1.80
CA HIS A 358 18.54 11.69 1.82
C HIS A 358 19.25 10.34 2.05
N LYS A 359 20.57 10.26 1.81
CA LYS A 359 21.38 9.02 1.84
C LYS A 359 21.16 8.13 3.09
N HIS A 360 20.88 8.74 4.23
CA HIS A 360 20.64 8.07 5.52
C HIS A 360 19.33 8.53 6.16
N LEU A 361 18.34 8.88 5.33
CA LEU A 361 17.02 9.28 5.80
C LEU A 361 15.96 8.84 4.79
N TYR A 362 15.26 7.80 5.19
CA TYR A 362 14.02 7.34 4.58
C TYR A 362 12.89 7.79 5.48
N MET A 363 11.76 8.16 4.91
CA MET A 363 10.55 8.40 5.69
C MET A 363 9.54 7.33 5.39
N MET A 364 8.95 6.77 6.44
CA MET A 364 7.77 5.93 6.35
C MET A 364 6.62 6.72 6.94
N THR A 365 5.75 7.27 6.09
CA THR A 365 4.68 8.18 6.49
C THR A 365 3.34 7.49 6.35
N GLU A 366 2.55 7.44 7.42
CA GLU A 366 1.15 7.01 7.35
C GLU A 366 0.35 8.06 6.58
N ILE A 367 -0.28 7.62 5.50
CA ILE A 367 -1.00 8.50 4.58
C ILE A 367 -2.51 8.43 4.77
N GLY A 368 -2.98 7.38 5.42
CA GLY A 368 -4.31 7.30 5.99
C GLY A 368 -4.66 5.88 6.38
N ALA A 369 -5.75 5.76 7.09
CA ALA A 369 -6.23 4.50 7.62
C ALA A 369 -7.76 4.46 7.63
N MET A 370 -8.33 3.27 7.53
CA MET A 370 -9.77 3.10 7.54
C MET A 370 -10.19 1.75 8.12
N THR A 371 -11.45 1.68 8.53
CA THR A 371 -12.11 0.41 8.88
C THR A 371 -12.94 -0.05 7.69
N VAL A 372 -12.67 -1.26 7.22
CA VAL A 372 -13.46 -1.95 6.19
C VAL A 372 -14.68 -2.60 6.84
N ALA A 373 -15.82 -2.56 6.17
CA ALA A 373 -17.05 -3.16 6.70
C ALA A 373 -16.89 -4.67 6.90
N SER A 374 -17.29 -5.17 8.08
CA SER A 374 -17.22 -6.61 8.39
C SER A 374 -18.43 -7.40 7.87
N SER A 375 -19.48 -6.70 7.42
CA SER A 375 -20.70 -7.28 6.85
C SER A 375 -21.46 -6.26 6.01
N LEU A 376 -22.43 -6.74 5.21
CA LEU A 376 -23.31 -5.87 4.41
C LEU A 376 -24.08 -4.86 5.27
N SER A 377 -24.51 -5.27 6.47
CA SER A 377 -25.19 -4.39 7.42
C SER A 377 -24.32 -3.26 7.96
N GLU A 378 -22.99 -3.34 7.83
CA GLU A 378 -22.02 -2.34 8.30
C GLU A 378 -21.37 -1.57 7.14
N LEU A 379 -21.82 -1.79 5.89
CA LEU A 379 -21.23 -1.17 4.68
C LEU A 379 -21.73 0.25 4.39
N HIS A 380 -22.80 0.70 5.08
CA HIS A 380 -23.55 1.92 4.76
C HIS A 380 -22.97 3.20 5.35
#